data_AF-A0A3S8X7F9-F1
#
_entry.id   AF-A0A3S8X7F9-F1
#
_cell.length_a   1.000
_cell.length_b   1.000
_cell.length_c   1.000
_cell.angle_alpha   90.00
_cell.angle_beta   90.00
_cell.angle_gamma   90.00
#
_symmetry.space_group_name_H-M   'P 1'
#
loop_
_entity.id
_entity.type
_entity.pdbx_description
1 polymer ?
#
loop_
_entity_poly.entity_id
_entity_poly.type
_entity_poly.pdbx_seq_one_letter_code
_entity_poly.pdbx_strand_id
1 'polypeptide(L)'
;PDRVKSELSQHGVMSEDWGGSNMFVHVSAKSGEGIDELLEGILLEAEVLELKAVREGMAAGVVVESKLDKGRGPVATILVQEGTLKQGDIVLCGLEYGKVRAMKDENGKSITEAGPSIPVEILGLSGVPSAGDEATVVRDERKAREVALYRQGKFRDVKLARQQKSKLENMFANMTEGEVQELNIVLKADVQGSLEAISDSLNKLSTDEVKVNIIASGVGG
;
A
#
# COMPACT_ATOMS: atom_id res chain seq x y z
N PRO A 1 18.56 -26.83 6.84
CA PRO A 1 19.29 -25.78 6.10
C PRO A 1 19.56 -26.16 4.63
N ASP A 2 20.27 -27.27 4.40
CA ASP A 2 20.73 -27.66 3.06
C ASP A 2 19.60 -27.94 2.07
N ARG A 3 18.53 -28.60 2.53
CA ARG A 3 17.34 -28.84 1.70
C ARG A 3 16.73 -27.54 1.16
N VAL A 4 16.66 -26.50 2.00
CA VAL A 4 16.12 -25.18 1.60
C VAL A 4 17.05 -24.50 0.59
N LYS A 5 18.38 -24.58 0.80
CA LYS A 5 19.38 -24.07 -0.17
C LYS A 5 19.25 -24.78 -1.53
N SER A 6 19.11 -26.12 -1.54
CA SER A 6 18.90 -26.92 -2.76
C SER A 6 17.59 -26.63 -3.50
N GLU A 7 16.49 -26.41 -2.78
CA GLU A 7 15.20 -26.10 -3.40
C GLU A 7 15.20 -24.68 -3.97
N LEU A 8 15.76 -23.69 -3.26
CA LEU A 8 15.87 -22.31 -3.73
C LEU A 8 16.82 -22.14 -4.92
N SER A 9 17.90 -22.93 -5.02
CA SER A 9 18.79 -22.89 -6.18
C SER A 9 18.09 -23.27 -7.49
N GLN A 10 17.05 -24.12 -7.43
CA GLN A 10 16.24 -24.46 -8.61
C GLN A 10 15.41 -23.27 -9.12
N HIS A 11 15.15 -22.29 -8.24
CA HIS A 11 14.46 -21.03 -8.58
C HIS A 11 15.44 -19.89 -8.87
N GLY A 12 16.74 -20.16 -9.01
CA GLY A 12 17.76 -19.15 -9.30
C GLY A 12 18.23 -18.34 -8.08
N VAL A 13 17.79 -18.69 -6.87
CA VAL A 13 18.26 -18.07 -5.62
C VAL A 13 19.41 -18.91 -5.07
N MET A 14 20.63 -18.63 -5.52
CA MET A 14 21.85 -19.34 -5.10
C MET A 14 22.56 -18.62 -3.96
N SER A 15 22.97 -19.41 -2.95
CA SER A 15 23.73 -18.95 -1.78
C SER A 15 25.17 -18.60 -2.14
N GLU A 16 25.77 -17.66 -1.41
CA GLU A 16 27.20 -17.29 -1.56
C GLU A 16 28.15 -18.50 -1.40
N ASP A 17 27.88 -19.39 -0.43
CA ASP A 17 28.66 -20.64 -0.24
C ASP A 17 28.75 -21.52 -1.49
N TRP A 18 27.77 -21.41 -2.39
CA TRP A 18 27.67 -22.18 -3.64
C TRP A 18 28.06 -21.33 -4.86
N GLY A 19 28.73 -20.19 -4.63
CA GLY A 19 29.15 -19.25 -5.67
C GLY A 19 28.02 -18.38 -6.21
N GLY A 20 26.90 -18.25 -5.49
CA GLY A 20 25.82 -17.32 -5.79
C GLY A 20 26.08 -15.91 -5.22
N SER A 21 25.06 -15.06 -5.29
CA SER A 21 25.10 -13.68 -4.78
C SER A 21 24.11 -13.41 -3.65
N ASN A 22 23.37 -14.42 -3.19
CA ASN A 22 22.37 -14.24 -2.14
C ASN A 22 22.97 -14.69 -0.81
N MET A 23 22.92 -13.80 0.17
CA MET A 23 23.32 -14.11 1.54
C MET A 23 22.26 -14.98 2.23
N PHE A 24 22.69 -16.02 2.92
CA PHE A 24 21.83 -16.91 3.70
C PHE A 24 22.28 -16.89 5.15
N VAL A 25 21.36 -16.54 6.06
CA VAL A 25 21.63 -16.53 7.51
C VAL A 25 20.71 -17.53 8.21
N HIS A 26 21.27 -18.31 9.13
CA HIS A 26 20.52 -19.32 9.89
C HIS A 26 19.98 -18.70 11.17
N VAL A 27 18.67 -18.52 11.24
CA VAL A 27 18.03 -17.87 12.38
C VAL A 27 16.99 -18.75 13.06
N SER A 28 16.78 -18.52 14.35
CA SER A 28 15.66 -19.06 15.11
C SER A 28 14.80 -17.90 15.62
N ALA A 29 13.63 -17.71 15.02
CA ALA A 29 12.65 -16.70 15.45
C ALA A 29 12.02 -16.97 16.83
N LYS A 30 12.34 -18.11 17.48
CA LYS A 30 11.86 -18.47 18.82
C LYS A 30 12.91 -18.27 19.90
N SER A 31 14.15 -18.73 19.66
CA SER A 31 15.25 -18.57 20.63
C SER A 31 16.04 -17.27 20.43
N GLY A 32 15.92 -16.63 19.26
CA GLY A 32 16.71 -15.45 18.90
C GLY A 32 18.11 -15.78 18.37
N GLU A 33 18.44 -17.05 18.16
CA GLU A 33 19.72 -17.47 17.59
C GLU A 33 19.89 -16.93 16.15
N GLY A 34 21.08 -16.45 15.82
CA GLY A 34 21.44 -15.94 14.48
C GLY A 34 20.88 -14.55 14.12
N ILE A 35 20.19 -13.87 15.03
CA ILE A 35 19.64 -12.53 14.76
C ILE A 35 20.76 -11.49 14.60
N ASP A 36 21.81 -11.57 15.40
CA ASP A 36 22.95 -10.65 15.27
C ASP A 36 23.64 -10.82 13.91
N GLU A 37 23.87 -12.05 13.47
CA GLU A 37 24.41 -12.36 12.14
C GLU A 37 23.51 -11.82 11.01
N LEU A 38 22.19 -11.90 11.19
CA LEU A 38 21.23 -11.36 10.22
C LEU A 38 21.30 -9.83 10.14
N LEU A 39 21.42 -9.16 11.28
CA LEU A 39 21.54 -7.71 11.34
C LEU A 39 22.85 -7.23 10.70
N GLU A 40 23.96 -7.90 11.00
CA GLU A 40 25.25 -7.63 10.37
C GLU A 40 25.20 -7.83 8.86
N GLY A 41 24.56 -8.91 8.39
CA GLY A 41 24.37 -9.19 6.98
C GLY A 41 23.57 -8.10 6.24
N ILE A 42 22.46 -7.63 6.85
CA ILE A 42 21.64 -6.55 6.29
C ILE A 42 22.43 -5.23 6.21
N LEU A 43 23.22 -4.91 7.25
CA LEU A 43 24.05 -3.70 7.27
C LEU A 43 25.15 -3.74 6.21
N LEU A 44 25.81 -4.90 6.05
CA LEU A 44 26.83 -5.11 5.02
C LEU A 44 26.25 -4.92 3.63
N GLU A 45 25.09 -5.53 3.35
CA GLU A 45 24.42 -5.40 2.06
C GLU A 45 24.03 -3.95 1.77
N ALA A 46 23.51 -3.23 2.77
CA ALA A 46 23.16 -1.82 2.63
C ALA A 46 24.38 -0.93 2.34
N GLU A 47 25.55 -1.25 2.90
CA GLU A 47 26.81 -0.56 2.62
C GLU A 47 27.30 -0.84 1.20
N VAL A 48 27.25 -2.11 0.75
CA VAL A 48 27.63 -2.53 -0.61
C VAL A 48 26.75 -1.86 -1.68
N LEU A 49 25.44 -1.71 -1.42
CA LEU A 49 24.51 -1.06 -2.33
C LEU A 49 24.66 0.47 -2.39
N GLU A 50 25.43 1.08 -1.48
CA GLU A 50 25.60 2.54 -1.34
C GLU A 50 24.27 3.32 -1.39
N LEU A 51 23.26 2.89 -0.62
CA LEU A 51 21.95 3.52 -0.64
C LEU A 51 22.02 5.00 -0.26
N LYS A 52 21.50 5.88 -1.14
CA LYS A 52 21.53 7.34 -0.99
C LYS A 52 20.10 7.89 -0.98
N ALA A 53 19.88 8.92 -0.17
CA ALA A 53 18.62 9.67 -0.13
C ALA A 53 18.89 11.16 0.05
N VAL A 54 18.07 11.99 -0.60
CA VAL A 54 18.11 13.44 -0.39
C VAL A 54 17.47 13.75 0.95
N ARG A 55 18.19 14.36 1.88
CA ARG A 55 17.67 14.66 3.23
C ARG A 55 16.92 16.00 3.29
N GLU A 56 17.42 17.01 2.57
CA GLU A 56 16.84 18.36 2.58
C GLU A 56 16.04 18.62 1.31
N GLY A 57 14.81 19.13 1.46
CA GLY A 57 13.95 19.46 0.33
C GLY A 57 12.50 19.08 0.58
N MET A 58 11.72 19.06 -0.51
CA MET A 58 10.33 18.60 -0.47
C MET A 58 10.31 17.10 -0.23
N ALA A 59 9.44 16.65 0.68
CA ALA A 59 9.32 15.24 0.94
C ALA A 59 8.57 14.52 -0.17
N ALA A 60 9.03 13.33 -0.52
CA ALA A 60 8.36 12.38 -1.38
C ALA A 60 8.46 10.98 -0.78
N GLY A 61 7.46 10.14 -1.05
CA GLY A 61 7.41 8.80 -0.51
C GLY A 61 6.20 8.03 -1.00
N VAL A 62 5.89 6.95 -0.32
CA VAL A 62 4.83 6.03 -0.70
C VAL A 62 3.91 5.74 0.48
N VAL A 63 2.61 5.63 0.22
CA VAL A 63 1.63 5.20 1.22
C VAL A 63 1.80 3.70 1.48
N VAL A 64 2.10 3.34 2.72
CA VAL A 64 2.22 1.95 3.17
C VAL A 64 0.84 1.39 3.51
N GLU A 65 0.07 2.13 4.31
CA GLU A 65 -1.25 1.72 4.77
C GLU A 65 -2.10 2.96 5.10
N SER A 66 -3.42 2.84 4.94
CA SER A 66 -4.37 3.90 5.26
C SER A 66 -5.60 3.35 5.97
N LYS A 67 -6.17 4.14 6.88
CA LYS A 67 -7.37 3.80 7.64
C LYS A 67 -8.20 5.04 7.99
N LEU A 68 -9.45 4.80 8.39
CA LEU A 68 -10.33 5.84 8.92
C LEU A 68 -10.38 5.70 10.46
N ASP A 69 -9.78 6.65 11.17
CA ASP A 69 -9.74 6.66 12.62
C ASP A 69 -10.94 7.43 13.21
N LYS A 70 -11.64 6.82 14.17
CA LYS A 70 -12.82 7.41 14.80
C LYS A 70 -12.43 8.63 15.63
N GLY A 71 -12.84 9.81 15.16
CA GLY A 71 -12.61 11.09 15.83
C GLY A 71 -11.38 11.84 15.35
N ARG A 72 -10.39 11.15 14.76
CA ARG A 72 -9.25 11.81 14.10
C ARG A 72 -9.51 12.05 12.61
N GLY A 73 -10.26 11.17 11.96
CA GLY A 73 -10.51 11.21 10.51
C GLY A 73 -9.54 10.33 9.72
N PRO A 74 -9.33 10.60 8.42
CA PRO A 74 -8.45 9.79 7.58
C PRO A 74 -6.99 9.91 8.02
N VAL A 75 -6.34 8.77 8.21
CA VAL A 75 -4.91 8.67 8.53
C VAL A 75 -4.22 7.75 7.54
N ALA A 76 -2.95 8.04 7.25
CA ALA A 76 -2.13 7.23 6.35
C ALA A 76 -0.71 7.14 6.89
N THR A 77 -0.12 5.96 6.83
CA THR A 77 1.30 5.73 7.10
C THR A 77 2.06 5.91 5.80
N ILE A 78 2.97 6.87 5.76
CA ILE A 78 3.81 7.17 4.60
C ILE A 78 5.25 6.78 4.92
N LEU A 79 5.89 6.00 4.05
CA LEU A 79 7.32 5.80 4.08
C LEU A 79 7.98 6.93 3.29
N VAL A 80 8.69 7.83 3.98
CA VAL A 80 9.42 8.94 3.35
C VAL A 80 10.65 8.38 2.65
N GLN A 81 10.81 8.66 1.36
CA GLN A 81 11.94 8.18 0.55
C GLN A 81 12.92 9.31 0.24
N GLU A 82 12.43 10.53 0.08
CA GLU A 82 13.22 11.73 -0.18
C GLU A 82 12.71 12.91 0.64
N GLY A 83 13.60 13.86 0.91
CA GLY A 83 13.33 15.08 1.64
C GLY A 83 13.01 14.86 3.11
N THR A 84 12.44 15.89 3.75
CA THR A 84 11.99 15.84 5.13
C THR A 84 10.54 16.30 5.19
N LEU A 85 9.64 15.40 5.60
CA LEU A 85 8.22 15.71 5.78
C LEU A 85 8.04 16.45 7.10
N LYS A 86 7.31 17.57 7.09
CA LYS A 86 7.08 18.38 8.29
C LYS A 86 5.59 18.54 8.58
N GLN A 87 5.29 18.69 9.87
CA GLN A 87 3.94 19.07 10.28
C GLN A 87 3.59 20.44 9.67
N GLY A 88 2.43 20.52 9.03
CA GLY A 88 1.98 21.70 8.31
C GLY A 88 2.29 21.71 6.83
N ASP A 89 3.07 20.76 6.32
CA ASP A 89 3.25 20.58 4.88
C ASP A 89 1.93 20.21 4.20
N ILE A 90 1.81 20.57 2.94
CA ILE A 90 0.68 20.19 2.10
C ILE A 90 1.11 18.97 1.29
N VAL A 91 0.37 17.87 1.42
CA VAL A 91 0.69 16.60 0.78
C VAL A 91 -0.40 16.26 -0.23
N LEU A 92 0.02 15.78 -1.39
CA LEU A 92 -0.82 15.13 -2.39
C LEU A 92 -0.51 13.63 -2.36
N CYS A 93 -1.49 12.79 -2.05
CA CYS A 93 -1.40 11.33 -2.01
C CYS A 93 -2.39 10.74 -3.02
N GLY A 94 -1.94 10.33 -4.20
CA GLY A 94 -2.82 9.77 -5.23
C GLY A 94 -3.97 10.72 -5.61
N LEU A 95 -5.20 10.35 -5.22
CA LEU A 95 -6.43 11.13 -5.43
C LEU A 95 -6.79 12.08 -4.27
N GLU A 96 -6.08 11.97 -3.16
CA GLU A 96 -6.33 12.70 -1.92
C GLU A 96 -5.28 13.79 -1.71
N TYR A 97 -5.64 14.83 -0.98
CA TYR A 97 -4.72 15.92 -0.64
C TYR A 97 -5.06 16.47 0.73
N GLY A 98 -4.11 17.17 1.35
CA GLY A 98 -4.40 17.88 2.58
C GLY A 98 -3.16 18.44 3.26
N LYS A 99 -3.41 19.29 4.26
CA LYS A 99 -2.36 19.79 5.14
C LYS A 99 -2.14 18.81 6.28
N VAL A 100 -0.88 18.43 6.53
CA VAL A 100 -0.51 17.57 7.65
C VAL A 100 -0.78 18.29 8.96
N ARG A 101 -1.78 17.83 9.72
CA ARG A 101 -2.19 18.43 11.00
C ARG A 101 -1.43 17.84 12.17
N ALA A 102 -1.08 16.57 12.10
CA ALA A 102 -0.31 15.87 13.12
C ALA A 102 0.46 14.71 12.47
N MET A 103 1.59 14.35 13.07
CA MET A 103 2.40 13.22 12.67
C MET A 103 2.76 12.37 13.89
N LYS A 104 2.83 11.06 13.69
CA LYS A 104 3.32 10.11 14.70
C LYS A 104 4.36 9.16 14.10
N ASP A 105 5.34 8.81 14.91
CA ASP A 105 6.34 7.80 14.58
C ASP A 105 5.78 6.36 14.71
N GLU A 106 6.59 5.37 14.39
CA GLU A 106 6.26 3.95 14.49
C GLU A 106 5.95 3.48 15.93
N ASN A 107 6.39 4.24 16.94
CA ASN A 107 6.12 4.01 18.36
C ASN A 107 4.87 4.75 18.85
N GLY A 108 4.16 5.46 17.95
CA GLY A 108 2.97 6.24 18.25
C GLY A 108 3.24 7.57 18.95
N LYS A 109 4.51 8.00 19.08
CA LYS A 109 4.89 9.29 19.66
C LYS A 109 4.69 10.40 18.64
N SER A 110 4.29 11.57 19.13
CA SER A 110 4.11 12.74 18.25
C SER A 110 5.47 13.29 17.82
N ILE A 111 5.60 13.54 16.52
CA ILE A 111 6.81 14.10 15.90
C ILE A 111 6.45 15.29 15.02
N THR A 112 7.42 16.17 14.77
CA THR A 112 7.23 17.39 13.95
C THR A 112 7.92 17.30 12.59
N GLU A 113 8.86 16.38 12.43
CA GLU A 113 9.58 16.12 11.19
C GLU A 113 9.90 14.62 11.04
N ALA A 114 9.94 14.15 9.80
CA ALA A 114 10.33 12.79 9.43
C ALA A 114 11.24 12.85 8.20
N GLY A 115 12.46 12.33 8.32
CA GLY A 115 13.42 12.24 7.21
C GLY A 115 13.25 10.97 6.37
N PRO A 116 14.13 10.73 5.39
CA PRO A 116 14.11 9.53 4.57
C PRO A 116 14.24 8.25 5.39
N SER A 117 13.65 7.16 4.89
CA SER A 117 13.61 5.81 5.49
C SER A 117 12.79 5.69 6.78
N ILE A 118 12.11 6.74 7.21
CA ILE A 118 11.25 6.73 8.40
C ILE A 118 9.78 6.62 7.98
N PRO A 119 9.03 5.61 8.47
CA PRO A 119 7.58 5.57 8.32
C PRO A 119 6.91 6.56 9.28
N VAL A 120 5.94 7.32 8.80
CA VAL A 120 5.22 8.32 9.59
C VAL A 120 3.72 8.23 9.37
N GLU A 121 2.94 8.10 10.44
CA GLU A 121 1.48 8.21 10.40
C GLU A 121 1.11 9.69 10.32
N ILE A 122 0.52 10.11 9.20
CA ILE A 122 0.03 11.47 9.00
C ILE A 122 -1.48 11.54 9.19
N LEU A 123 -1.92 12.68 9.72
CA LEU A 123 -3.32 13.05 9.82
C LEU A 123 -3.59 14.34 9.05
N GLY A 124 -4.74 14.42 8.40
CA GLY A 124 -5.28 15.68 7.87
C GLY A 124 -5.61 15.68 6.38
N LEU A 125 -5.52 14.52 5.73
CA LEU A 125 -5.92 14.30 4.35
C LEU A 125 -7.44 14.44 4.17
N SER A 126 -7.86 14.73 2.93
CA SER A 126 -9.28 14.82 2.53
C SER A 126 -10.03 13.49 2.61
N GLY A 127 -9.31 12.37 2.48
CA GLY A 127 -9.84 11.03 2.43
C GLY A 127 -8.77 9.99 2.73
N VAL A 128 -9.13 8.72 2.59
CA VAL A 128 -8.23 7.58 2.82
C VAL A 128 -7.53 7.28 1.49
N PRO A 129 -6.21 7.55 1.34
CA PRO A 129 -5.49 7.25 0.10
C PRO A 129 -5.27 5.75 -0.06
N SER A 130 -4.98 5.30 -1.29
CA SER A 130 -4.73 3.88 -1.56
C SER A 130 -3.33 3.48 -1.09
N ALA A 131 -3.17 2.22 -0.67
CA ALA A 131 -1.83 1.67 -0.43
C ALA A 131 -1.05 1.65 -1.76
N GLY A 132 0.23 2.01 -1.72
CA GLY A 132 1.07 2.15 -2.90
C GLY A 132 0.94 3.47 -3.65
N ASP A 133 0.01 4.37 -3.27
CA ASP A 133 -0.06 5.71 -3.86
C ASP A 133 1.22 6.50 -3.56
N GLU A 134 1.70 7.24 -4.56
CA GLU A 134 2.75 8.23 -4.36
C GLU A 134 2.25 9.38 -3.48
N ALA A 135 3.06 9.74 -2.49
CA ALA A 135 2.86 10.88 -1.61
C ALA A 135 3.93 11.94 -1.89
N THR A 136 3.52 13.17 -2.21
CA THR A 136 4.46 14.26 -2.52
C THR A 136 4.04 15.54 -1.82
N VAL A 137 5.01 16.21 -1.19
CA VAL A 137 4.83 17.55 -0.63
C VAL A 137 4.78 18.58 -1.76
N VAL A 138 3.80 19.47 -1.69
CA VAL A 138 3.58 20.53 -2.66
C VAL A 138 3.48 21.88 -1.96
N ARG A 139 3.83 22.96 -2.67
CA ARG A 139 3.88 24.31 -2.08
C ARG A 139 2.53 24.96 -1.88
N ASP A 140 1.54 24.61 -2.70
CA ASP A 140 0.27 25.32 -2.78
C ASP A 140 -0.91 24.33 -2.74
N GLU A 141 -1.75 24.49 -1.72
CA GLU A 141 -2.92 23.65 -1.49
C GLU A 141 -3.95 23.80 -2.60
N ARG A 142 -4.07 24.98 -3.20
CA ARG A 142 -5.01 25.20 -4.31
C ARG A 142 -4.61 24.36 -5.52
N LYS A 143 -3.32 24.33 -5.86
CA LYS A 143 -2.80 23.49 -6.94
C LYS A 143 -2.91 22.01 -6.61
N ALA A 144 -2.62 21.61 -5.37
CA ALA A 144 -2.79 20.24 -4.90
C ALA A 144 -4.24 19.75 -5.12
N ARG A 145 -5.20 20.58 -4.70
CA ARG A 145 -6.64 20.33 -4.87
C ARG A 145 -7.03 20.20 -6.34
N GLU A 146 -6.54 21.09 -7.20
CA GLU A 146 -6.82 21.05 -8.64
C GLU A 146 -6.33 19.73 -9.27
N VAL A 147 -5.10 19.32 -8.96
CA VAL A 147 -4.52 18.05 -9.45
C VAL A 147 -5.30 16.85 -8.91
N ALA A 148 -5.64 16.84 -7.62
CA ALA A 148 -6.44 15.78 -7.01
C ALA A 148 -7.82 15.64 -7.68
N LEU A 149 -8.54 16.75 -7.88
CA LEU A 149 -9.85 16.76 -8.53
C LEU A 149 -9.77 16.31 -10.00
N TYR A 150 -8.71 16.71 -10.71
CA TYR A 150 -8.46 16.23 -12.07
C TYR A 150 -8.26 14.71 -12.10
N ARG A 151 -7.43 14.16 -11.20
CA ARG A 151 -7.20 12.72 -11.10
C ARG A 151 -8.49 11.97 -10.72
N GLN A 152 -9.29 12.51 -9.79
CA GLN A 152 -10.59 11.95 -9.41
C GLN A 152 -11.58 11.93 -10.58
N GLY A 153 -11.65 13.02 -11.36
CA GLY A 153 -12.47 13.09 -12.56
C GLY A 153 -12.10 11.99 -13.56
N LYS A 154 -10.81 11.87 -13.89
CA LYS A 154 -10.32 10.80 -14.77
C LYS A 154 -10.62 9.40 -14.25
N PHE A 155 -10.41 9.17 -12.95
CA PHE A 155 -10.69 7.88 -12.33
C PHE A 155 -12.16 7.51 -12.44
N ARG A 156 -13.06 8.49 -12.21
CA ARG A 156 -14.51 8.32 -12.37
C ARG A 156 -14.90 7.98 -13.80
N ASP A 157 -14.32 8.66 -14.79
CA ASP A 157 -14.62 8.43 -16.20
C ASP A 157 -14.19 7.02 -16.64
N VAL A 158 -13.00 6.57 -16.21
CA VAL A 158 -12.53 5.19 -16.45
C VAL A 158 -13.45 4.17 -15.78
N LYS A 159 -13.88 4.42 -14.54
CA LYS A 159 -14.79 3.53 -13.81
C LYS A 159 -16.16 3.41 -14.51
N LEU A 160 -16.72 4.52 -14.97
CA LEU A 160 -17.99 4.53 -15.72
C LEU A 160 -17.86 3.79 -17.06
N ALA A 161 -16.76 3.99 -17.79
CA ALA A 161 -16.50 3.28 -19.05
C ALA A 161 -16.39 1.76 -18.84
N ARG A 162 -15.68 1.31 -17.79
CA ARG A 162 -15.62 -0.11 -17.41
C ARG A 162 -17.01 -0.66 -17.07
N GLN A 163 -17.80 0.09 -16.29
CA GLN A 163 -19.16 -0.34 -15.92
C GLN A 163 -20.08 -0.48 -17.14
N GLN A 164 -20.00 0.43 -18.11
CA GLN A 164 -20.77 0.34 -19.36
C GLN A 164 -20.36 -0.88 -20.18
N LYS A 165 -19.05 -1.16 -20.29
CA LYS A 165 -18.54 -2.35 -20.99
C LYS A 165 -19.04 -3.64 -20.34
N SER A 166 -18.90 -3.78 -19.02
CA SER A 166 -19.36 -4.98 -18.30
C SER A 166 -20.88 -5.15 -18.35
N LYS A 167 -21.67 -4.06 -18.36
CA LYS A 167 -23.13 -4.16 -18.56
C LYS A 167 -23.49 -4.68 -19.94
N LEU A 168 -22.81 -4.22 -20.99
CA LEU A 168 -23.01 -4.73 -22.35
C LEU A 168 -22.67 -6.22 -22.44
N GLU A 169 -21.51 -6.62 -21.93
CA GLU A 169 -21.09 -8.04 -21.88
C GLU A 169 -22.09 -8.92 -21.11
N ASN A 170 -22.52 -8.48 -19.93
CA ASN A 170 -23.51 -9.21 -19.12
C ASN A 170 -24.90 -9.28 -19.78
N MET A 171 -25.32 -8.25 -20.53
CA MET A 171 -26.59 -8.31 -21.27
C MET A 171 -26.58 -9.40 -22.35
N PHE A 172 -25.46 -9.64 -23.01
CA PHE A 172 -25.32 -10.74 -23.96
C PHE A 172 -25.25 -12.11 -23.26
N ALA A 173 -24.52 -12.21 -22.14
CA ALA A 173 -24.40 -13.45 -21.38
C ALA A 173 -25.72 -13.90 -20.73
N ASN A 174 -26.49 -12.95 -20.19
CA ASN A 174 -27.81 -13.21 -19.58
C ASN A 174 -28.89 -13.64 -20.60
N MET A 175 -28.64 -13.50 -21.92
CA MET A 175 -29.51 -14.09 -22.96
C MET A 175 -29.17 -15.56 -23.26
N THR A 176 -28.01 -16.06 -22.83
CA THR A 176 -27.48 -17.38 -23.19
C THR A 176 -27.44 -18.39 -22.05
N GLU A 177 -27.36 -17.97 -20.79
CA GLU A 177 -27.32 -18.86 -19.62
C GLU A 177 -28.60 -18.74 -18.77
N GLY A 178 -29.01 -19.85 -18.15
CA GLY A 178 -30.14 -19.90 -17.21
C GLY A 178 -29.90 -19.07 -15.95
N GLU A 179 -30.83 -19.11 -14.98
CA GLU A 179 -30.73 -18.33 -13.74
C GLU A 179 -29.46 -18.67 -12.93
N VAL A 180 -28.38 -17.88 -13.11
CA VAL A 180 -27.20 -17.90 -12.26
C VAL A 180 -27.57 -17.27 -10.91
N GLN A 181 -27.29 -17.95 -9.81
CA GLN A 181 -27.59 -17.41 -8.48
C GLN A 181 -26.50 -16.41 -8.06
N GLU A 182 -26.90 -15.23 -7.59
CA GLU A 182 -25.96 -14.20 -7.12
C GLU A 182 -25.98 -14.06 -5.59
N LEU A 183 -24.80 -14.09 -4.97
CA LEU A 183 -24.60 -13.76 -3.56
C LEU A 183 -24.06 -12.33 -3.44
N ASN A 184 -24.92 -11.42 -2.99
CA ASN A 184 -24.56 -10.03 -2.78
C ASN A 184 -23.93 -9.81 -1.39
N ILE A 185 -22.77 -9.15 -1.35
CA ILE A 185 -21.99 -8.90 -0.14
C ILE A 185 -21.66 -7.41 0.00
N VAL A 186 -21.81 -6.88 1.22
CA VAL A 186 -21.26 -5.58 1.61
C VAL A 186 -20.01 -5.83 2.44
N LEU A 187 -18.88 -5.24 2.04
CA LEU A 187 -17.60 -5.45 2.71
C LEU A 187 -17.12 -4.14 3.35
N LYS A 188 -16.85 -4.18 4.65
CA LYS A 188 -16.15 -3.11 5.38
C LYS A 188 -14.93 -3.69 6.07
N ALA A 189 -13.80 -3.00 5.98
CA ALA A 189 -12.57 -3.38 6.65
C ALA A 189 -11.98 -2.18 7.41
N ASP A 190 -11.17 -2.46 8.42
CA ASP A 190 -10.54 -1.40 9.22
C ASP A 190 -9.47 -0.62 8.44
N VAL A 191 -8.77 -1.30 7.53
CA VAL A 191 -7.66 -0.78 6.72
C VAL A 191 -7.90 -1.05 5.23
N GLN A 192 -7.37 -0.18 4.37
CA GLN A 192 -7.55 -0.26 2.91
C GLN A 192 -6.93 -1.53 2.30
N GLY A 193 -5.76 -1.97 2.77
CA GLY A 193 -5.07 -3.14 2.22
C GLY A 193 -5.85 -4.44 2.41
N SER A 194 -6.47 -4.64 3.58
CA SER A 194 -7.32 -5.82 3.82
C SER A 194 -8.57 -5.82 2.96
N LEU A 195 -9.17 -4.65 2.70
CA LEU A 195 -10.35 -4.54 1.85
C LEU A 195 -10.06 -5.08 0.45
N GLU A 196 -8.91 -4.72 -0.12
CA GLU A 196 -8.48 -5.16 -1.45
C GLU A 196 -8.17 -6.66 -1.47
N ALA A 197 -7.36 -7.14 -0.53
CA ALA A 197 -6.97 -8.56 -0.45
C ALA A 197 -8.17 -9.50 -0.26
N ILE A 198 -9.13 -9.12 0.57
CA ILE A 198 -10.35 -9.93 0.81
C ILE A 198 -11.27 -9.86 -0.42
N SER A 199 -11.42 -8.70 -1.05
CA SER A 199 -12.25 -8.56 -2.24
C SER A 199 -11.75 -9.44 -3.39
N ASP A 200 -10.45 -9.46 -3.64
CA ASP A 200 -9.84 -10.34 -4.65
C ASP A 200 -10.05 -11.83 -4.32
N SER A 201 -9.86 -12.19 -3.05
CA SER A 201 -10.08 -13.57 -2.59
C SER A 201 -11.55 -14.02 -2.73
N LEU A 202 -12.51 -13.14 -2.43
CA LEU A 202 -13.95 -13.41 -2.60
C LEU A 202 -14.32 -13.56 -4.08
N ASN A 203 -13.74 -12.76 -4.96
CA ASN A 203 -13.98 -12.88 -6.41
C ASN A 203 -13.45 -14.22 -6.95
N LYS A 204 -12.31 -14.72 -6.44
CA LYS A 204 -11.76 -16.04 -6.82
C LYS A 204 -12.62 -17.22 -6.36
N LEU A 205 -13.45 -17.04 -5.33
CA LEU A 205 -14.39 -18.06 -4.85
C LEU A 205 -15.68 -18.09 -5.67
N SER A 206 -15.90 -17.13 -6.57
CA SER A 206 -17.06 -17.11 -7.47
C SER A 206 -17.00 -18.30 -8.43
N THR A 207 -18.14 -18.96 -8.64
CA THR A 207 -18.29 -20.08 -9.59
C THR A 207 -19.31 -19.73 -10.66
N ASP A 208 -19.43 -20.58 -11.69
CA ASP A 208 -20.44 -20.44 -12.74
C ASP A 208 -21.86 -20.71 -12.21
N GLU A 209 -21.99 -21.49 -11.13
CA GLU A 209 -23.28 -21.79 -10.48
C GLU A 209 -23.71 -20.67 -9.51
N VAL A 210 -22.76 -20.12 -8.75
CA VAL A 210 -23.01 -19.07 -7.75
C VAL A 210 -21.98 -17.94 -7.89
N LYS A 211 -22.48 -16.78 -8.32
CA LYS A 211 -21.65 -15.60 -8.52
C LYS A 211 -21.56 -14.76 -7.24
N VAL A 212 -20.35 -14.47 -6.79
CA VAL A 212 -20.13 -13.55 -5.66
C VAL A 212 -20.10 -12.12 -6.19
N ASN A 213 -20.92 -11.23 -5.63
CA ASN A 213 -21.03 -9.84 -6.05
C ASN A 213 -20.85 -8.88 -4.86
N ILE A 214 -19.74 -8.13 -4.87
CA ILE A 214 -19.47 -7.11 -3.85
C ILE A 214 -20.18 -5.81 -4.27
N ILE A 215 -21.32 -5.52 -3.65
CA ILE A 215 -22.16 -4.37 -4.01
C ILE A 215 -21.63 -3.04 -3.47
N ALA A 216 -20.93 -3.09 -2.34
CA ALA A 216 -20.31 -1.93 -1.71
C ALA A 216 -19.09 -2.39 -0.90
N SER A 217 -18.00 -1.62 -1.01
CA SER A 217 -16.78 -1.80 -0.24
C SER A 217 -16.35 -0.47 0.37
N GLY A 218 -15.81 -0.49 1.59
CA GLY A 218 -15.37 0.73 2.27
C GLY A 218 -14.41 0.47 3.41
N VAL A 219 -13.70 1.52 3.79
CA VAL A 219 -12.77 1.52 4.93
C VAL A 219 -13.39 2.23 6.13
N GLY A 220 -13.25 1.62 7.29
CA GLY A 220 -13.77 2.11 8.55
C GLY A 220 -15.12 1.53 8.96
N GLY A 221 -15.50 1.80 10.21
CA GLY A 221 -16.76 1.37 10.84
C GLY A 221 -17.98 2.09 10.31
#